data_AF-A0A0A1CWJ8-F1
#
_entry.id   AF-A0A0A1CWJ8-F1
#
_cell.length_a   1.000
_cell.length_b   1.000
_cell.length_c   1.000
_cell.angle_alpha   90.00
_cell.angle_beta   90.00
_cell.angle_gamma   90.00
#
_symmetry.space_group_name_H-M   'P 1'
#
loop_
_entity.id
_entity.type
_entity.pdbx_description
1 polymer ?
#
loop_
_entity_poly.entity_id
_entity_poly.type
_entity_poly.pdbx_seq_one_letter_code
_entity_poly.pdbx_strand_id
1 'polypeptide(L)'
;MTTLIEFFTGRASRRLGVTGTVGAMLVLGLAACAPAGDNAPGAGQTPSSSSGAPAKLSGTLNVYAAASLKQTFTELASQFEAANPQAKVSLSFDGSSTLVTQIQEGAPADVFASADQANMSKLSDAKLVIGSPVDFASNVLTLVVPPDNPANITSFADAAQSGVKLVICAAQVPCGAASQSDAKAAGLTLAPVSEELNVTSVLGKVTAGEADAGLVYVTDAKTAGDKVESIPLNLDKPTVNLYPIAAVNTSKVPELAQGFIDLVTGAEGQKVLSDAGFGTP
;
A
#
# COMPACT_ATOMS: atom_id res chain seq x y z
N MET A 1 21.06 -58.28 5.25
CA MET A 1 21.01 -57.24 6.28
C MET A 1 20.59 -55.96 5.56
N THR A 2 19.30 -55.78 5.25
CA THR A 2 18.20 -55.45 6.19
C THR A 2 18.57 -54.12 6.87
N THR A 3 17.89 -53.00 6.60
CA THR A 3 16.55 -52.75 7.15
C THR A 3 15.80 -51.63 6.41
N LEU A 4 14.54 -51.93 6.11
CA LEU A 4 13.42 -51.06 5.71
C LEU A 4 13.12 -50.00 6.78
N ILE A 5 12.75 -48.78 6.37
CA ILE A 5 11.85 -47.93 7.17
C ILE A 5 10.70 -47.47 6.27
N GLU A 6 9.50 -47.89 6.66
CA GLU A 6 8.22 -47.54 6.07
C GLU A 6 7.84 -46.08 6.32
N PHE A 7 7.17 -45.46 5.35
CA PHE A 7 6.27 -44.34 5.61
C PHE A 7 4.89 -44.68 5.07
N PHE A 8 3.97 -44.97 5.99
CA PHE A 8 2.53 -45.06 5.76
C PHE A 8 1.90 -43.74 6.23
N THR A 9 1.14 -43.08 5.34
CA THR A 9 -0.04 -42.20 5.57
C THR A 9 -0.23 -41.44 4.25
N GLY A 10 -1.33 -41.55 3.50
CA GLY A 10 -2.72 -41.69 3.91
C GLY A 10 -3.45 -40.41 3.54
N ARG A 11 -3.85 -40.23 2.27
CA ARG A 11 -4.89 -39.27 1.90
C ARG A 11 -5.68 -39.77 0.69
N ALA A 12 -6.79 -40.43 1.01
CA ALA A 12 -7.80 -40.82 0.05
C ALA A 12 -8.61 -39.60 -0.39
N SER A 13 -8.63 -39.39 -1.71
CA SER A 13 -9.44 -38.41 -2.42
C SER A 13 -10.93 -38.74 -2.28
N ARG A 14 -11.73 -37.83 -1.71
CA ARG A 14 -13.19 -37.85 -1.89
C ARG A 14 -13.59 -36.71 -2.81
N ARG A 15 -13.77 -37.06 -4.09
CA ARG A 15 -14.57 -36.29 -5.05
C ARG A 15 -16.04 -36.64 -4.77
N LEU A 16 -16.84 -35.66 -4.37
CA LEU A 16 -18.29 -35.79 -4.39
C LEU A 16 -18.81 -34.95 -5.55
N GLY A 17 -19.20 -35.65 -6.62
CA GLY A 17 -19.99 -35.07 -7.69
C GLY A 17 -21.44 -34.93 -7.24
N VAL A 18 -22.07 -33.81 -7.61
CA VAL A 18 -23.53 -33.67 -7.57
C VAL A 18 -23.96 -33.27 -8.98
N THR A 19 -24.55 -34.23 -9.68
CA THR A 19 -25.19 -34.07 -10.99
C THR A 19 -26.70 -34.05 -10.83
N GLY A 20 -27.31 -32.96 -11.32
CA GLY A 20 -28.61 -32.92 -11.99
C GLY A 20 -29.89 -33.13 -11.17
N THR A 21 -31.10 -32.79 -11.62
CA THR A 21 -31.63 -31.95 -12.71
C THR A 21 -33.17 -32.13 -12.67
N VAL A 22 -33.95 -31.14 -13.15
CA VAL A 22 -35.35 -31.22 -13.65
C VAL A 22 -36.56 -30.98 -12.70
N GLY A 23 -37.46 -30.08 -13.15
CA GLY A 23 -38.93 -30.12 -12.95
C GLY A 23 -39.54 -28.74 -12.61
N ALA A 24 -40.04 -27.92 -13.56
CA ALA A 24 -41.43 -27.91 -14.10
C ALA A 24 -42.51 -27.72 -12.99
N MET A 25 -43.54 -26.85 -13.02
CA MET A 25 -44.39 -26.33 -14.10
C MET A 25 -45.51 -25.42 -13.49
N LEU A 26 -46.21 -24.65 -14.35
CA LEU A 26 -47.59 -24.07 -14.25
C LEU A 26 -47.87 -22.94 -13.23
N VAL A 27 -48.14 -21.68 -13.64
CA VAL A 27 -49.33 -21.06 -14.29
C VAL A 27 -50.58 -21.01 -13.40
N LEU A 28 -51.00 -19.78 -13.04
CA LEU A 28 -52.41 -19.33 -13.06
C LEU A 28 -52.48 -17.81 -12.86
N GLY A 29 -52.92 -17.10 -13.91
CA GLY A 29 -53.34 -15.71 -13.85
C GLY A 29 -54.84 -15.60 -13.60
N LEU A 30 -55.25 -14.57 -12.86
CA LEU A 30 -56.57 -13.94 -12.74
C LEU A 30 -56.32 -12.66 -11.92
N ALA A 31 -57.02 -11.55 -12.01
CA ALA A 31 -57.94 -10.96 -12.96
C ALA A 31 -57.99 -9.48 -12.55
N ALA A 32 -58.24 -8.59 -13.51
CA ALA A 32 -58.39 -7.17 -13.31
C ALA A 32 -59.64 -6.82 -12.46
N CYS A 33 -59.57 -5.70 -11.73
CA CYS A 33 -60.64 -4.72 -11.63
C CYS A 33 -60.09 -3.39 -11.11
N ALA A 34 -60.19 -2.36 -11.96
CA ALA A 34 -60.12 -0.97 -11.57
C ALA A 34 -61.47 -0.51 -10.96
N PRO A 35 -61.45 0.56 -10.18
CA PRO A 35 -62.44 1.61 -10.40
C PRO A 35 -61.80 3.00 -10.53
N ALA A 36 -62.45 3.81 -11.37
CA ALA A 36 -62.19 5.22 -11.60
C ALA A 36 -62.89 6.12 -10.54
N GLY A 37 -62.41 7.36 -10.43
CA GLY A 37 -62.99 8.47 -9.66
C GLY A 37 -62.20 8.75 -8.37
N ASP A 38 -61.74 9.96 -8.04
CA ASP A 38 -62.21 11.30 -8.38
C ASP A 38 -61.07 12.33 -8.33
N ASN A 39 -61.21 13.37 -9.18
CA ASN A 39 -60.38 14.57 -9.19
C ASN A 39 -60.74 15.49 -8.01
N ALA A 40 -59.75 15.89 -7.22
CA ALA A 40 -59.81 17.08 -6.37
C ALA A 40 -58.49 17.88 -6.49
N PRO A 41 -58.51 19.19 -6.78
CA PRO A 41 -57.30 19.99 -6.88
C PRO A 41 -56.89 20.48 -5.48
N GLY A 42 -55.85 19.88 -4.93
CA GLY A 42 -55.30 20.23 -3.61
C GLY A 42 -53.84 20.65 -3.69
N ALA A 43 -53.61 21.95 -3.47
CA ALA A 43 -52.38 22.59 -2.98
C ALA A 43 -51.04 22.23 -3.66
N GLY A 44 -50.48 23.21 -4.38
CA GLY A 44 -49.11 23.18 -4.89
C GLY A 44 -48.10 22.93 -3.78
N GLN A 45 -47.45 21.78 -3.84
CA GLN A 45 -46.22 21.52 -3.10
C GLN A 45 -45.07 22.11 -3.92
N THR A 46 -44.60 23.27 -3.49
CA THR A 46 -43.24 23.74 -3.79
C THR A 46 -42.26 22.64 -3.37
N PRO A 47 -41.37 22.15 -4.25
CA PRO A 47 -40.33 21.20 -3.85
C PRO A 47 -39.35 21.93 -2.93
N SER A 48 -39.48 21.68 -1.63
CA SER A 48 -38.48 22.07 -0.64
C SER A 48 -37.19 21.32 -0.97
N SER A 49 -36.20 22.05 -1.49
CA SER A 49 -34.84 21.57 -1.62
C SER A 49 -34.29 21.28 -0.23
N SER A 50 -34.37 20.03 0.21
CA SER A 50 -33.61 19.55 1.35
C SER A 50 -32.14 19.58 0.96
N SER A 51 -31.42 20.61 1.42
CA SER A 51 -29.96 20.58 1.51
C SER A 51 -29.58 19.48 2.49
N GLY A 52 -29.54 18.24 1.99
CA GLY A 52 -29.01 17.10 2.73
C GLY A 52 -27.54 17.38 3.00
N ALA A 53 -27.15 17.32 4.27
CA ALA A 53 -25.74 17.22 4.62
C ALA A 53 -25.13 16.07 3.79
N PRO A 54 -23.88 16.22 3.29
CA PRO A 54 -23.24 15.15 2.52
C PRO A 54 -23.33 13.84 3.30
N ALA A 55 -23.78 12.78 2.61
CA ALA A 55 -23.91 11.47 3.21
C ALA A 55 -22.55 11.05 3.77
N LYS A 56 -22.48 10.78 5.08
CA LYS A 56 -21.25 10.32 5.72
C LYS A 56 -20.92 8.93 5.22
N LEU A 57 -19.66 8.71 4.85
CA LEU A 57 -19.19 7.42 4.35
C LEU A 57 -19.22 6.37 5.46
N SER A 58 -19.62 5.13 5.13
CA SER A 58 -19.75 4.01 6.08
C SER A 58 -19.16 2.71 5.56
N GLY A 59 -18.55 1.91 6.43
CA GLY A 59 -17.97 0.60 6.09
C GLY A 59 -16.50 0.47 6.51
N THR A 60 -15.88 -0.67 6.20
CA THR A 60 -14.45 -0.90 6.44
C THR A 60 -13.69 -0.74 5.14
N LEU A 61 -12.70 0.15 5.14
CA LEU A 61 -11.77 0.41 4.06
C LEU A 61 -10.42 -0.26 4.35
N ASN A 62 -9.97 -1.15 3.48
CA ASN A 62 -8.68 -1.81 3.59
C ASN A 62 -7.65 -1.09 2.72
N VAL A 63 -6.68 -0.45 3.35
CA VAL A 63 -5.63 0.33 2.68
C VAL A 63 -4.31 -0.44 2.76
N TYR A 64 -3.81 -0.84 1.59
CA TYR A 64 -2.52 -1.52 1.43
C TYR A 64 -1.50 -0.48 1.00
N ALA A 65 -0.57 -0.14 1.90
CA ALA A 65 0.35 0.97 1.70
C ALA A 65 1.79 0.55 1.91
N ALA A 66 2.71 1.10 1.10
CA ALA A 66 4.14 0.87 1.25
C ALA A 66 4.61 1.15 2.68
N ALA A 67 5.56 0.35 3.19
CA ALA A 67 6.00 0.41 4.58
C ALA A 67 6.49 1.81 5.03
N SER A 68 7.12 2.59 4.13
CA SER A 68 7.55 3.97 4.42
C SER A 68 6.41 4.96 4.66
N LEU A 69 5.17 4.61 4.31
CA LEU A 69 3.98 5.44 4.53
C LEU A 69 3.36 5.25 5.92
N LYS A 70 3.88 4.33 6.74
CA LYS A 70 3.24 3.86 7.97
C LYS A 70 2.81 4.99 8.91
N GLN A 71 3.71 5.91 9.24
CA GLN A 71 3.39 7.01 10.14
C GLN A 71 2.32 7.93 9.55
N THR A 72 2.54 8.40 8.32
CA THR A 72 1.63 9.33 7.64
C THR A 72 0.24 8.73 7.41
N PHE A 73 0.14 7.47 6.98
CA PHE A 73 -1.15 6.84 6.71
C PHE A 73 -1.89 6.47 7.98
N THR A 74 -1.19 6.22 9.10
CA THR A 74 -1.83 6.06 10.41
C THR A 74 -2.50 7.36 10.86
N GLU A 75 -1.82 8.49 10.68
CA GLU A 75 -2.40 9.81 10.97
C GLU A 75 -3.58 10.13 10.05
N LEU A 76 -3.42 9.94 8.73
CA LEU A 76 -4.47 10.19 7.75
C LEU A 76 -5.70 9.29 7.96
N ALA A 77 -5.49 8.02 8.34
CA ALA A 77 -6.59 7.13 8.73
C ALA A 77 -7.37 7.69 9.93
N SER A 78 -6.67 8.20 10.96
CA SER A 78 -7.32 8.81 12.12
C SER A 78 -8.12 10.06 11.74
N GLN A 79 -7.57 10.93 10.87
CA GLN A 79 -8.28 12.11 10.37
C GLN A 79 -9.51 11.71 9.53
N PHE A 80 -9.38 10.69 8.68
CA PHE A 80 -10.47 10.18 7.85
C PHE A 80 -11.62 9.61 8.68
N GLU A 81 -11.32 8.80 9.71
CA GLU A 81 -12.34 8.26 10.62
C GLU A 81 -13.01 9.36 11.47
N ALA A 82 -12.26 10.39 11.88
CA ALA A 82 -12.83 11.53 12.61
C ALA A 82 -13.84 12.31 11.75
N ALA A 83 -13.54 12.49 10.46
CA ALA A 83 -14.46 13.11 9.50
C ALA A 83 -15.65 12.18 9.13
N ASN A 84 -15.44 10.86 9.17
CA ASN A 84 -16.42 9.85 8.79
C ASN A 84 -16.63 8.83 9.93
N PRO A 85 -17.43 9.15 10.98
CA PRO A 85 -17.59 8.29 12.16
C PRO A 85 -18.15 6.89 11.91
N GLN A 86 -18.70 6.62 10.73
CA GLN A 86 -19.23 5.30 10.33
C GLN A 86 -18.23 4.51 9.46
N ALA A 87 -17.10 5.11 9.11
CA ALA A 87 -16.01 4.46 8.38
C ALA A 87 -14.98 3.89 9.36
N LYS A 88 -14.35 2.79 8.96
CA LYS A 88 -13.18 2.20 9.61
C LYS A 88 -12.08 2.01 8.60
N VAL A 89 -10.84 2.39 8.93
CA VAL A 89 -9.69 2.23 8.05
C VAL A 89 -8.78 1.14 8.63
N SER A 90 -8.65 0.04 7.90
CA SER A 90 -7.73 -1.05 8.19
C SER A 90 -6.47 -0.87 7.36
N LEU A 91 -5.32 -0.74 8.01
CA LEU A 91 -4.04 -0.46 7.35
C LEU A 91 -3.17 -1.72 7.31
N SER A 92 -2.70 -2.07 6.11
CA SER A 92 -1.72 -3.12 5.87
C SER A 92 -0.46 -2.51 5.28
N PHE A 93 0.68 -2.65 5.97
CA PHE A 93 1.96 -2.10 5.56
C PHE A 93 2.98 -3.19 5.22
N ASP A 94 3.58 -3.11 4.03
CA ASP A 94 4.69 -3.99 3.62
C ASP A 94 5.44 -3.37 2.42
N GLY A 95 6.39 -4.10 1.84
CA GLY A 95 7.00 -3.74 0.56
C GLY A 95 5.96 -3.69 -0.54
N SER A 96 5.99 -2.66 -1.38
CA SER A 96 5.01 -2.49 -2.47
C SER A 96 4.92 -3.73 -3.37
N SER A 97 6.05 -4.42 -3.60
CA SER A 97 6.07 -5.68 -4.34
C SER A 97 5.30 -6.80 -3.67
N THR A 98 5.40 -6.93 -2.34
CA THR A 98 4.66 -7.92 -1.57
C THR A 98 3.16 -7.62 -1.60
N LEU A 99 2.80 -6.35 -1.42
CA LEU A 99 1.40 -5.91 -1.46
C LEU A 99 0.78 -6.14 -2.85
N VAL A 100 1.53 -5.88 -3.93
CA VAL A 100 1.09 -6.21 -5.30
C VAL A 100 0.77 -7.70 -5.42
N THR A 101 1.68 -8.58 -5.00
CA THR A 101 1.47 -10.03 -5.04
C THR A 101 0.20 -10.41 -4.27
N GLN A 102 0.04 -9.90 -3.04
CA GLN A 102 -1.15 -10.18 -2.23
C GLN A 102 -2.44 -9.75 -2.95
N ILE A 103 -2.48 -8.56 -3.55
CA ILE A 103 -3.66 -8.06 -4.28
C ILE A 103 -3.94 -8.93 -5.52
N GLN A 104 -2.90 -9.32 -6.27
CA GLN A 104 -3.04 -10.23 -7.40
C GLN A 104 -3.55 -11.62 -7.00
N GLU A 105 -3.21 -12.06 -5.78
CA GLU A 105 -3.69 -13.32 -5.19
C GLU A 105 -5.08 -13.21 -4.53
N GLY A 106 -5.71 -12.03 -4.59
CA GLY A 106 -7.08 -11.82 -4.14
C GLY A 106 -7.22 -11.31 -2.70
N ALA A 107 -6.16 -10.74 -2.12
CA ALA A 107 -6.29 -9.99 -0.86
C ALA A 107 -7.32 -8.85 -1.00
N PRO A 108 -8.14 -8.59 0.03
CA PRO A 108 -9.28 -7.68 -0.07
C PRO A 108 -8.87 -6.22 0.11
N ALA A 109 -7.93 -5.73 -0.71
CA ALA A 109 -7.55 -4.32 -0.71
C ALA A 109 -8.62 -3.45 -1.39
N ASP A 110 -8.87 -2.28 -0.82
CA ASP A 110 -9.74 -1.25 -1.40
C ASP A 110 -8.92 -0.09 -1.99
N VAL A 111 -7.78 0.22 -1.37
CA VAL A 111 -6.81 1.23 -1.84
C VAL A 111 -5.41 0.61 -1.82
N PHE A 112 -4.63 0.88 -2.87
CA PHE A 112 -3.22 0.57 -2.93
C PHE A 112 -2.39 1.84 -3.07
N ALA A 113 -1.42 2.04 -2.18
CA ALA A 113 -0.44 3.12 -2.23
C ALA A 113 0.98 2.54 -2.33
N SER A 114 1.62 2.73 -3.48
CA SER A 114 2.96 2.20 -3.77
C SER A 114 4.04 3.24 -3.49
N ALA A 115 5.26 2.78 -3.22
CA ALA A 115 6.49 3.58 -3.18
C ALA A 115 7.23 3.65 -4.53
N ASP A 116 6.64 3.12 -5.60
CA ASP A 116 7.08 3.35 -6.97
C ASP A 116 5.93 3.17 -7.98
N GLN A 117 6.12 3.75 -9.16
CA GLN A 117 5.23 3.56 -10.31
C GLN A 117 5.31 2.14 -10.86
N ALA A 118 6.48 1.48 -10.82
CA ALA A 118 6.67 0.15 -11.38
C ALA A 118 5.76 -0.92 -10.73
N ASN A 119 5.60 -0.93 -9.41
CA ASN A 119 4.69 -1.85 -8.75
C ASN A 119 3.21 -1.45 -8.95
N MET A 120 2.90 -0.16 -9.04
CA MET A 120 1.55 0.29 -9.41
C MET A 120 1.16 -0.13 -10.84
N SER A 121 2.10 -0.08 -11.78
CA SER A 121 1.90 -0.55 -13.15
C SER A 121 1.53 -2.03 -13.18
N LYS A 122 2.10 -2.88 -12.33
CA LYS A 122 1.73 -4.31 -12.27
C LYS A 122 0.25 -4.53 -11.98
N LEU A 123 -0.36 -3.73 -11.10
CA LEU A 123 -1.82 -3.80 -10.85
C LEU A 123 -2.62 -3.16 -11.98
N SER A 124 -2.12 -2.07 -12.56
CA SER A 124 -2.75 -1.41 -13.71
C SER A 124 -2.82 -2.31 -14.94
N ASP A 125 -1.73 -3.03 -15.22
CA ASP A 125 -1.60 -3.97 -16.33
C ASP A 125 -2.49 -5.20 -16.11
N ALA A 126 -2.59 -5.66 -14.86
CA ALA A 126 -3.52 -6.71 -14.44
C ALA A 126 -5.00 -6.25 -14.40
N LYS A 127 -5.28 -4.97 -14.72
CA LYS A 127 -6.62 -4.37 -14.66
C LYS A 127 -7.25 -4.41 -13.28
N LEU A 128 -6.44 -4.38 -12.22
CA LEU A 128 -6.87 -4.46 -10.82
C LEU A 128 -7.06 -3.09 -10.15
N VAL A 129 -6.80 -1.97 -10.86
CA VAL A 129 -7.06 -0.61 -10.35
C VAL A 129 -8.18 0.07 -11.12
N ILE A 130 -8.86 1.02 -10.46
CA ILE A 130 -9.89 1.86 -11.05
C ILE A 130 -9.26 3.16 -11.53
N GLY A 131 -9.53 3.53 -12.79
CA GLY A 131 -9.04 4.78 -13.36
C GLY A 131 -7.52 4.83 -13.49
N SER A 132 -6.97 6.04 -13.43
CA SER A 132 -5.53 6.29 -13.46
C SER A 132 -5.01 6.50 -12.04
N PRO A 133 -3.92 5.81 -11.63
CA PRO A 133 -3.24 6.10 -10.38
C PRO A 133 -2.80 7.56 -10.31
N VAL A 134 -2.82 8.12 -9.11
CA VAL A 134 -2.42 9.52 -8.84
C VAL A 134 -1.12 9.50 -8.05
N ASP A 135 -0.07 10.14 -8.58
CA ASP A 135 1.15 10.39 -7.82
C ASP A 135 0.86 11.44 -6.75
N PHE A 136 1.16 11.13 -5.48
CA PHE A 136 0.80 11.96 -4.32
C PHE A 136 2.00 12.40 -3.48
N ALA A 137 3.17 11.79 -3.68
CA ALA A 137 4.40 12.13 -2.97
C ALA A 137 5.62 11.69 -3.77
N SER A 138 6.77 12.25 -3.42
CA SER A 138 8.07 11.78 -3.87
C SER A 138 9.03 11.54 -2.70
N ASN A 139 10.06 10.74 -2.94
CA ASN A 139 11.09 10.47 -1.95
C ASN A 139 12.42 10.12 -2.62
N VAL A 140 13.51 10.18 -1.85
CA VAL A 140 14.86 9.81 -2.26
C VAL A 140 15.52 8.97 -1.18
N LEU A 141 16.50 8.16 -1.56
CA LEU A 141 17.28 7.37 -0.62
C LEU A 141 18.31 8.23 0.13
N THR A 142 18.58 7.81 1.35
CA THR A 142 19.72 8.22 2.17
C THR A 142 20.39 6.97 2.73
N LEU A 143 21.68 7.08 3.00
CA LEU A 143 22.37 6.10 3.84
C LEU A 143 22.05 6.41 5.30
N VAL A 144 21.85 5.38 6.10
CA VAL A 144 21.75 5.48 7.56
C VAL A 144 22.76 4.56 8.23
N VAL A 145 23.30 5.01 9.35
CA VAL A 145 24.24 4.28 10.20
C VAL A 145 23.79 4.35 11.67
N PRO A 146 24.26 3.48 12.57
CA PRO A 146 24.00 3.62 14.00
C PRO A 146 24.54 4.95 14.56
N PRO A 147 24.00 5.51 15.66
CA PRO A 147 24.32 6.86 16.13
C PRO A 147 25.81 7.13 16.42
N ASP A 148 26.56 6.11 16.86
CA ASP A 148 28.00 6.22 17.12
C ASP A 148 28.88 5.89 15.89
N ASN A 149 28.25 5.45 14.80
CA ASN A 149 28.89 5.09 13.53
C ASN A 149 30.21 4.32 13.70
N PRO A 150 30.19 3.13 14.35
CA PRO A 150 31.42 2.41 14.71
C PRO A 150 32.24 1.97 13.49
N ALA A 151 31.61 1.87 12.33
CA ALA A 151 32.25 1.54 11.06
C ALA A 151 32.89 2.76 10.36
N ASN A 152 32.77 3.97 10.91
CA ASN A 152 33.30 5.22 10.35
C ASN A 152 32.85 5.48 8.89
N ILE A 153 31.61 5.13 8.58
CA ILE A 153 31.03 5.32 7.26
C ILE A 153 30.62 6.78 7.13
N THR A 154 31.19 7.52 6.18
CA THR A 154 30.93 8.98 6.04
C THR A 154 30.37 9.36 4.67
N SER A 155 30.29 8.38 3.77
CA SER A 155 29.84 8.56 2.40
C SER A 155 29.15 7.31 1.87
N PHE A 156 28.42 7.46 0.75
CA PHE A 156 27.84 6.31 0.06
C PHE A 156 28.90 5.33 -0.46
N ALA A 157 30.08 5.84 -0.84
CA ALA A 157 31.19 5.00 -1.29
C ALA A 157 31.74 4.11 -0.17
N ASP A 158 31.75 4.59 1.08
CA ASP A 158 32.19 3.79 2.24
C ASP A 158 31.28 2.58 2.46
N ALA A 159 29.97 2.73 2.24
CA ALA A 159 29.01 1.64 2.35
C ALA A 159 29.22 0.49 1.34
N ALA A 160 29.94 0.74 0.24
CA ALA A 160 30.29 -0.24 -0.77
C ALA A 160 31.63 -0.95 -0.51
N GLN A 161 32.37 -0.55 0.54
CA GLN A 161 33.67 -1.15 0.86
C GLN A 161 33.54 -2.58 1.38
N SER A 162 34.55 -3.40 1.10
CA SER A 162 34.63 -4.76 1.64
C SER A 162 34.68 -4.75 3.17
N GLY A 163 33.87 -5.59 3.80
CA GLY A 163 33.83 -5.71 5.26
C GLY A 163 32.74 -4.87 5.93
N VAL A 164 32.07 -3.98 5.20
CA VAL A 164 30.89 -3.25 5.70
C VAL A 164 29.66 -4.15 5.64
N LYS A 165 28.94 -4.28 6.76
CA LYS A 165 27.63 -4.94 6.81
C LYS A 165 26.55 -3.99 6.31
N LEU A 166 26.47 -3.85 5.00
CA LEU A 166 25.40 -3.11 4.34
C LEU A 166 24.13 -3.96 4.24
N VAL A 167 22.99 -3.38 4.62
CA VAL A 167 21.67 -3.98 4.36
C VAL A 167 20.89 -3.07 3.42
N ILE A 168 20.28 -3.65 2.39
CA ILE A 168 19.41 -2.92 1.45
C ILE A 168 18.09 -3.67 1.31
N CYS A 169 17.14 -3.12 0.56
CA CYS A 169 15.98 -3.90 0.14
C CYS A 169 16.31 -4.77 -1.07
N ALA A 170 15.60 -5.89 -1.23
CA ALA A 170 15.71 -6.73 -2.42
C ALA A 170 15.31 -5.98 -3.70
N ALA A 171 15.85 -6.39 -4.85
CA ALA A 171 15.73 -5.67 -6.13
C ALA A 171 14.29 -5.39 -6.59
N GLN A 172 13.34 -6.28 -6.25
CA GLN A 172 11.93 -6.13 -6.59
C GLN A 172 11.19 -5.09 -5.72
N VAL A 173 11.76 -4.73 -4.58
CA VAL A 173 11.21 -3.75 -3.63
C VAL A 173 11.64 -2.35 -4.09
N PRO A 174 10.78 -1.32 -4.01
CA PRO A 174 11.10 0.02 -4.52
C PRO A 174 12.44 0.61 -4.02
N CYS A 175 12.74 0.48 -2.72
CA CYS A 175 14.01 0.94 -2.14
C CYS A 175 15.23 0.16 -2.65
N GLY A 176 15.04 -1.10 -3.06
CA GLY A 176 16.11 -1.95 -3.58
C GLY A 176 16.41 -1.63 -5.04
N ALA A 177 15.36 -1.44 -5.84
CA ALA A 177 15.49 -0.93 -7.21
C ALA A 177 16.18 0.45 -7.23
N ALA A 178 15.78 1.36 -6.34
CA ALA A 178 16.43 2.66 -6.19
C ALA A 178 17.89 2.52 -5.73
N SER A 179 18.19 1.64 -4.78
CA SER A 179 19.56 1.39 -4.31
C SER A 179 20.48 0.94 -5.44
N GLN A 180 20.01 0.05 -6.31
CA GLN A 180 20.77 -0.42 -7.46
C GLN A 180 20.98 0.68 -8.52
N SER A 181 19.95 1.48 -8.76
CA SER A 181 20.01 2.63 -9.69
C SER A 181 21.00 3.69 -9.20
N ASP A 182 20.92 4.06 -7.93
CA ASP A 182 21.80 5.03 -7.29
C ASP A 182 23.26 4.54 -7.21
N ALA A 183 23.48 3.27 -6.86
CA ALA A 183 24.81 2.67 -6.88
C ALA A 183 25.41 2.70 -8.30
N LYS A 184 24.62 2.34 -9.31
CA LYS A 184 25.05 2.41 -10.71
C LYS A 184 25.40 3.84 -11.13
N ALA A 185 24.60 4.83 -10.74
CA ALA A 185 24.85 6.24 -11.02
C ALA A 185 26.15 6.72 -10.35
N ALA A 186 26.45 6.21 -9.15
CA ALA A 186 27.67 6.49 -8.40
C ALA A 186 28.91 5.70 -8.88
N GLY A 187 28.75 4.76 -9.81
CA GLY A 187 29.83 3.83 -10.21
C GLY A 187 30.23 2.84 -9.12
N LEU A 188 29.33 2.57 -8.16
CA LEU A 188 29.55 1.67 -7.04
C LEU A 188 28.96 0.27 -7.31
N THR A 189 29.62 -0.74 -6.78
CA THR A 189 29.08 -2.11 -6.69
C THR A 189 28.75 -2.39 -5.23
N LEU A 190 27.46 -2.51 -4.92
CA LEU A 190 27.02 -2.87 -3.56
C LEU A 190 27.19 -4.38 -3.34
N ALA A 191 27.61 -4.75 -2.13
CA ALA A 191 27.70 -6.13 -1.68
C ALA A 191 26.95 -6.29 -0.34
N PRO A 192 25.61 -6.19 -0.35
CA PRO A 192 24.83 -6.25 0.89
C PRO A 192 24.97 -7.62 1.56
N VAL A 193 25.02 -7.62 2.89
CA VAL A 193 25.00 -8.86 3.69
C VAL A 193 23.57 -9.39 3.89
N SER A 194 22.56 -8.56 3.61
CA SER A 194 21.15 -8.93 3.64
C SER A 194 20.33 -8.05 2.70
N GLU A 195 19.29 -8.64 2.13
CA GLU A 195 18.30 -7.96 1.30
C GLU A 195 16.91 -8.11 1.92
N GLU A 196 16.27 -7.00 2.26
CA GLU A 196 14.99 -7.00 2.97
C GLU A 196 13.79 -6.81 2.03
N LEU A 197 12.64 -7.32 2.46
CA LEU A 197 11.39 -7.22 1.69
C LEU A 197 10.67 -5.87 1.83
N ASN A 198 11.11 -5.01 2.76
CA ASN A 198 10.62 -3.65 2.92
C ASN A 198 11.67 -2.77 3.63
N VAL A 199 11.52 -1.45 3.45
CA VAL A 199 12.48 -0.46 3.97
C VAL A 199 12.49 -0.39 5.50
N THR A 200 11.36 -0.66 6.16
CA THR A 200 11.28 -0.69 7.62
C THR A 200 12.14 -1.81 8.21
N SER A 201 12.25 -2.96 7.55
CA SER A 201 13.16 -4.03 7.94
C SER A 201 14.63 -3.64 7.80
N VAL A 202 15.00 -2.89 6.75
CA VAL A 202 16.36 -2.34 6.60
C VAL A 202 16.68 -1.42 7.77
N LEU A 203 15.81 -0.44 8.02
CA LEU A 203 15.96 0.49 9.14
C LEU A 203 16.03 -0.26 10.48
N GLY A 204 15.17 -1.27 10.66
CA GLY A 204 15.14 -2.11 11.84
C GLY A 204 16.49 -2.76 12.14
N LYS A 205 17.13 -3.37 11.14
CA LYS A 205 18.46 -4.01 11.29
C LYS A 205 19.56 -3.01 11.65
N VAL A 206 19.54 -1.81 11.08
CA VAL A 206 20.51 -0.76 11.44
C VAL A 206 20.27 -0.30 12.89
N THR A 207 19.03 -0.02 13.27
CA THR A 207 18.70 0.41 14.64
C THR A 207 18.93 -0.68 15.70
N ALA A 208 18.91 -1.95 15.30
CA ALA A 208 19.22 -3.09 16.17
C ALA A 208 20.73 -3.38 16.27
N GLY A 209 21.58 -2.68 15.51
CA GLY A 209 23.02 -2.92 15.46
C GLY A 209 23.41 -4.21 14.71
N GLU A 210 22.49 -4.78 13.92
CA GLU A 210 22.77 -5.96 13.10
C GLU A 210 23.51 -5.61 11.79
N ALA A 211 23.46 -4.34 11.39
CA ALA A 211 24.07 -3.78 10.20
C ALA A 211 24.89 -2.53 10.54
N ASP A 212 25.98 -2.32 9.80
CA ASP A 212 26.81 -1.11 9.92
C ASP A 212 26.17 0.07 9.17
N ALA A 213 25.44 -0.22 8.09
CA ALA A 213 24.74 0.76 7.29
C ALA A 213 23.51 0.16 6.60
N GLY A 214 22.57 1.03 6.24
CA GLY A 214 21.45 0.66 5.38
C GLY A 214 21.00 1.79 4.46
N LEU A 215 20.43 1.44 3.30
CA LEU A 215 19.78 2.39 2.40
C LEU A 215 18.28 2.42 2.68
N VAL A 216 17.80 3.59 3.09
CA VAL A 216 16.39 3.84 3.44
C VAL A 216 15.93 5.16 2.81
N TYR A 217 14.64 5.48 2.88
CA TYR A 217 14.20 6.80 2.43
C TYR A 217 14.51 7.88 3.47
N VAL A 218 14.67 9.14 3.03
CA VAL A 218 14.91 10.28 3.94
C VAL A 218 13.81 10.42 5.00
N THR A 219 12.57 10.04 4.66
CA THR A 219 11.43 10.03 5.60
C THR A 219 11.55 8.95 6.67
N ASP A 220 12.11 7.78 6.32
CA ASP A 220 12.33 6.69 7.28
C ASP A 220 13.43 7.08 8.28
N ALA A 221 14.52 7.67 7.78
CA ALA A 221 15.60 8.21 8.63
C ALA A 221 15.08 9.32 9.56
N LYS A 222 14.27 10.25 9.04
CA LYS A 222 13.64 11.31 9.84
C LYS A 222 12.73 10.73 10.93
N THR A 223 11.98 9.68 10.62
CA THR A 223 11.10 8.99 11.58
C THR A 223 11.91 8.28 12.67
N ALA A 224 13.07 7.74 12.33
CA ALA A 224 13.96 7.10 13.29
C ALA A 224 14.57 8.09 14.30
N GLY A 225 14.75 9.36 13.90
CA GLY A 225 15.36 10.40 14.74
C GLY A 225 16.76 9.98 15.20
N ASP A 226 17.06 10.21 16.48
CA ASP A 226 18.38 9.94 17.09
C ASP A 226 18.77 8.45 17.15
N LYS A 227 17.94 7.54 16.62
CA LYS A 227 18.26 6.11 16.54
C LYS A 227 19.22 5.78 15.39
N VAL A 228 19.42 6.71 14.46
CA VAL A 228 20.36 6.58 13.35
C VAL A 228 20.97 7.94 13.02
N GLU A 229 22.15 7.94 12.44
CA GLU A 229 22.71 9.08 11.72
C GLU A 229 22.40 8.92 10.24
N SER A 230 21.97 10.00 9.57
CA SER A 230 21.67 10.03 8.14
C SER A 230 22.82 10.67 7.36
N ILE A 231 23.30 9.97 6.34
CA ILE A 231 24.39 10.40 5.46
C ILE A 231 23.81 10.54 4.04
N PRO A 232 23.77 11.76 3.47
CA PRO A 232 23.30 11.98 2.11
C PRO A 232 24.14 11.21 1.09
N LEU A 233 23.49 10.69 0.04
CA LEU A 233 24.21 9.97 -1.03
C LEU A 233 25.05 10.89 -1.93
N ASN A 234 24.77 12.21 -1.92
CA ASN A 234 25.47 13.25 -2.69
C ASN A 234 25.58 12.93 -4.20
N LEU A 235 24.51 12.38 -4.77
CA LEU A 235 24.43 12.11 -6.21
C LEU A 235 23.97 13.35 -6.97
N ASP A 236 24.55 13.61 -8.14
CA ASP A 236 24.09 14.68 -9.05
C ASP A 236 22.64 14.46 -9.50
N LYS A 237 22.26 13.19 -9.66
CA LYS A 237 20.93 12.75 -10.11
C LYS A 237 20.49 11.54 -9.27
N PRO A 238 19.95 11.76 -8.06
CA PRO A 238 19.43 10.67 -7.25
C PRO A 238 18.18 10.07 -7.91
N THR A 239 17.93 8.80 -7.63
CA THR A 239 16.68 8.15 -8.02
C THR A 239 15.54 8.74 -7.18
N VAL A 240 14.56 9.33 -7.87
CA VAL A 240 13.35 9.85 -7.24
C VAL A 240 12.25 8.80 -7.32
N ASN A 241 11.80 8.32 -6.17
CA ASN A 241 10.66 7.44 -6.06
C ASN A 241 9.38 8.27 -6.04
N LEU A 242 8.54 8.14 -7.06
CA LEU A 242 7.19 8.68 -7.06
C LEU A 242 6.22 7.66 -6.44
N TYR A 243 5.34 8.15 -5.58
CA TYR A 243 4.39 7.34 -4.82
C TYR A 243 2.99 7.50 -5.44
N PRO A 244 2.51 6.51 -6.21
CA PRO A 244 1.15 6.51 -6.71
C PRO A 244 0.17 5.87 -5.73
N ILE A 245 -1.07 6.37 -5.74
CA ILE A 245 -2.21 5.78 -5.04
C ILE A 245 -3.36 5.52 -6.02
N ALA A 246 -4.08 4.41 -5.83
CA ALA A 246 -5.25 4.06 -6.62
C ALA A 246 -6.27 3.23 -5.83
N ALA A 247 -7.54 3.30 -6.23
CA ALA A 247 -8.57 2.39 -5.76
C ALA A 247 -8.45 1.05 -6.48
N VAL A 248 -8.67 -0.05 -5.76
CA VAL A 248 -8.62 -1.42 -6.30
C VAL A 248 -10.01 -1.79 -6.85
N ASN A 249 -10.05 -2.41 -8.03
CA ASN A 249 -11.30 -2.67 -8.76
C ASN A 249 -12.24 -3.68 -8.09
N THR A 250 -11.72 -4.50 -7.17
CA THR A 250 -12.48 -5.48 -6.40
C THR A 250 -13.13 -4.87 -5.16
N SER A 251 -12.80 -3.60 -4.83
CA SER A 251 -13.32 -2.88 -3.68
C SER A 251 -14.84 -2.97 -3.58
N LYS A 252 -15.33 -3.17 -2.36
CA LYS A 252 -16.76 -3.17 -2.04
C LYS A 252 -17.23 -1.84 -1.46
N VAL A 253 -16.31 -0.90 -1.29
CA VAL A 253 -16.54 0.43 -0.72
C VAL A 253 -15.86 1.51 -1.58
N PRO A 254 -16.15 1.58 -2.90
CA PRO A 254 -15.42 2.46 -3.83
C PRO A 254 -15.51 3.95 -3.46
N GLU A 255 -16.61 4.37 -2.83
CA GLU A 255 -16.80 5.75 -2.35
C GLU A 255 -15.89 6.07 -1.15
N LEU A 256 -15.67 5.11 -0.24
CA LEU A 256 -14.69 5.25 0.85
C LEU A 256 -13.26 5.28 0.30
N ALA A 257 -12.97 4.42 -0.67
CA ALA A 257 -11.66 4.35 -1.30
C ALA A 257 -11.32 5.69 -1.97
N GLN A 258 -12.26 6.24 -2.74
CA GLN A 258 -12.06 7.55 -3.36
C GLN A 258 -11.93 8.66 -2.32
N GLY A 259 -12.79 8.69 -1.29
CA GLY A 259 -12.69 9.70 -0.23
C GLY A 259 -11.35 9.68 0.51
N PHE A 260 -10.77 8.49 0.72
CA PHE A 260 -9.44 8.38 1.34
C PHE A 260 -8.33 8.85 0.39
N ILE A 261 -8.43 8.54 -0.91
CA ILE A 261 -7.51 9.05 -1.94
C ILE A 261 -7.58 10.59 -2.02
N ASP A 262 -8.78 11.15 -1.96
CA ASP A 262 -9.00 12.60 -1.98
C ASP A 262 -8.39 13.26 -0.72
N LEU A 263 -8.48 12.62 0.45
CA LEU A 263 -7.79 13.10 1.65
C LEU A 263 -6.26 13.10 1.47
N VAL A 264 -5.68 11.99 0.98
CA VAL A 264 -4.23 11.84 0.79
C VAL A 264 -3.68 12.85 -0.22
N THR A 265 -4.41 13.08 -1.31
CA THR A 265 -4.01 13.99 -2.40
C THR A 265 -4.42 15.44 -2.16
N GLY A 266 -5.34 15.69 -1.23
CA GLY A 266 -5.81 17.00 -0.81
C GLY A 266 -4.84 17.76 0.09
N ALA A 267 -5.18 19.00 0.43
CA ALA A 267 -4.30 19.92 1.14
C ALA A 267 -3.89 19.38 2.53
N GLU A 268 -4.80 18.76 3.26
CA GLU A 268 -4.54 18.16 4.57
C GLU A 268 -3.56 16.98 4.46
N GLY A 269 -3.78 16.09 3.49
CA GLY A 269 -2.89 14.97 3.20
C GLY A 269 -1.49 15.40 2.81
N GLN A 270 -1.40 16.35 1.88
CA GLN A 270 -0.14 16.93 1.43
C GLN A 270 0.63 17.60 2.58
N LYS A 271 -0.09 18.24 3.53
CA LYS A 271 0.55 18.80 4.72
C LYS A 271 1.16 17.71 5.61
N VAL A 272 0.42 16.63 5.91
CA VAL A 272 0.93 15.50 6.71
C VAL A 272 2.16 14.87 6.05
N LEU A 273 2.14 14.68 4.72
CA LEU A 273 3.25 14.13 3.96
C LEU A 273 4.48 15.05 3.99
N SER A 274 4.29 16.35 3.75
CA SER A 274 5.36 17.34 3.79
C SER A 274 5.99 17.46 5.18
N ASP A 275 5.18 17.48 6.25
CA ASP A 275 5.65 17.50 7.62
C ASP A 275 6.49 16.25 7.95
N ALA A 276 6.13 15.09 7.38
CA ALA A 276 6.90 13.85 7.47
C ALA A 276 8.17 13.82 6.58
N GLY A 277 8.37 14.83 5.72
CA GLY A 277 9.55 14.97 4.87
C GLY A 277 9.44 14.37 3.48
N PHE A 278 8.24 13.96 3.05
CA PHE A 278 8.01 13.61 1.65
C PHE A 278 8.11 14.84 0.76
N GLY A 279 8.62 14.66 -0.46
CA GLY A 279 8.58 15.67 -1.51
C GLY A 279 7.22 15.71 -2.19
N THR A 280 6.98 16.78 -2.95
CA THR A 280 5.81 16.86 -3.84
C THR A 280 5.95 15.85 -4.98
N PRO A 281 4.83 15.29 -5.49
CA PRO A 281 4.86 14.49 -6.71
C PRO A 281 5.34 15.29 -7.93
#